data_AF-A0A1C8ZQC5-F1
#
_entry.id   AF-A0A1C8ZQC5-F1
#
_cell.length_a   1.000
_cell.length_b   1.000
_cell.length_c   1.000
_cell.angle_alpha   90.00
_cell.angle_beta   90.00
_cell.angle_gamma   90.00
#
_symmetry.space_group_name_H-M   'P 1'
#
loop_
_entity.id
_entity.type
_entity.pdbx_description
1 polymer ?
#
loop_
_entity_poly.entity_id
_entity_poly.type
_entity_poly.pdbx_seq_one_letter_code
_entity_poly.pdbx_strand_id
1 'polypeptide(L)'
;MSILEEEEFRKLKGYKGKINYNALARILDEIELDLKSSKDIKTSIIYIYTNHLEEVKKNKEFYELVAEILQKYYQKIGIENVNQLILSILK
;
A
#
# COMPACT_ATOMS: atom_id res chain seq x y z
N MET A 1 0.73 21.21 -6.72
CA MET A 1 0.23 20.47 -5.53
C MET A 1 1.20 19.35 -5.24
N SER A 2 1.68 19.26 -3.99
CA SER A 2 2.51 18.12 -3.60
C SER A 2 1.60 16.91 -3.34
N ILE A 3 1.98 15.73 -3.82
CA ILE A 3 1.23 14.48 -3.62
C ILE A 3 0.99 14.19 -2.13
N LEU A 4 1.88 14.68 -1.25
CA LEU A 4 1.80 14.56 0.21
C LEU A 4 0.65 15.36 0.84
N GLU A 5 0.04 16.28 0.09
CA GLU A 5 -1.09 17.08 0.54
C GLU A 5 -2.44 16.42 0.27
N GLU A 6 -2.48 15.36 -0.55
CA GLU A 6 -3.70 14.61 -0.83
C GLU A 6 -4.24 13.91 0.42
N GLU A 7 -5.56 13.78 0.48
CA GLU A 7 -6.30 13.38 1.68
C GLU A 7 -5.88 11.99 2.17
N GLU A 8 -5.58 11.07 1.25
CA GLU A 8 -5.23 9.69 1.60
C GLU A 8 -3.89 9.63 2.35
N PHE A 9 -2.90 10.42 1.93
CA PHE A 9 -1.59 10.48 2.60
C PHE A 9 -1.66 11.18 3.95
N ARG A 10 -2.59 12.12 4.13
CA ARG A 10 -2.87 12.70 5.46
C ARG A 10 -3.46 11.67 6.40
N LYS A 11 -4.40 10.85 5.93
CA LYS A 11 -4.97 9.73 6.70
C LYS A 11 -3.90 8.70 7.03
N LEU A 12 -3.00 8.39 6.09
CA LEU A 12 -1.91 7.43 6.28
C LEU A 12 -0.99 7.81 7.45
N LYS A 13 -0.68 9.11 7.62
CA LYS A 13 0.11 9.61 8.77
C LYS A 13 -0.51 9.25 10.13
N GLY A 14 -1.83 9.15 10.22
CA GLY A 14 -2.54 8.78 11.45
C GLY A 14 -2.29 7.34 11.94
N TYR A 15 -1.74 6.49 11.07
CA TYR A 15 -1.40 5.09 11.34
C TYR A 15 0.08 4.87 11.70
N LYS A 16 0.90 5.93 11.71
CA LYS A 16 2.31 5.86 12.09
C LYS A 16 2.47 5.23 13.48
N GLY A 17 3.34 4.22 13.59
CA GLY A 17 3.62 3.49 14.83
C GLY A 17 2.52 2.54 15.31
N LYS A 18 1.37 2.45 14.62
CA LYS A 18 0.26 1.54 14.97
C LYS A 18 0.24 0.25 14.15
N ILE A 19 0.95 0.24 13.03
CA ILE A 19 1.00 -0.88 12.08
C ILE A 19 2.34 -1.58 12.17
N ASN A 20 2.36 -2.88 11.92
CA ASN A 20 3.59 -3.64 11.77
C ASN A 20 4.29 -3.25 10.47
N TYR A 21 5.29 -2.38 10.57
CA TYR A 21 6.06 -1.88 9.43
C TYR A 21 6.67 -2.99 8.56
N ASN A 22 7.21 -4.04 9.20
CA ASN A 22 7.85 -5.15 8.48
C ASN A 22 6.85 -6.00 7.70
N ALA A 23 5.65 -6.21 8.26
CA ALA A 23 4.57 -6.90 7.58
C ALA A 23 4.10 -6.09 6.37
N LEU A 24 3.88 -4.79 6.55
CA LEU A 24 3.51 -3.89 5.45
C LEU A 24 4.56 -3.87 4.33
N ALA A 25 5.83 -3.71 4.67
CA ALA A 25 6.92 -3.68 3.69
C ALA A 25 6.95 -4.96 2.86
N ARG A 26 6.77 -6.12 3.50
CA ARG A 26 6.66 -7.41 2.80
C ARG A 26 5.45 -7.46 1.87
N ILE A 27 4.27 -7.05 2.33
CA ILE A 27 3.05 -7.05 1.52
C ILE A 27 3.21 -6.16 0.28
N LEU A 28 3.79 -4.97 0.44
CA LEU A 28 4.01 -4.03 -0.68
C LEU A 28 5.01 -4.57 -1.70
N ASP A 29 6.08 -5.24 -1.24
CA ASP A 29 7.07 -5.90 -2.10
C ASP A 29 6.44 -7.07 -2.88
N GLU A 30 5.64 -7.91 -2.22
CA GLU A 30 4.92 -9.00 -2.89
C GLU A 30 3.93 -8.48 -3.95
N ILE A 31 3.20 -7.40 -3.67
CA ILE A 31 2.30 -6.75 -4.64
C ILE A 31 3.09 -6.23 -5.85
N GLU A 32 4.23 -5.60 -5.61
CA GLU A 32 5.09 -5.09 -6.68
C GLU A 32 5.63 -6.22 -7.57
N LEU A 33 6.09 -7.32 -6.97
CA LEU A 33 6.59 -8.48 -7.69
C LEU A 33 5.49 -9.15 -8.53
N ASP A 34 4.28 -9.32 -7.98
CA ASP A 34 3.15 -9.84 -8.73
C ASP A 34 2.75 -8.91 -9.88
N LEU A 35 2.65 -7.60 -9.62
CA LEU A 35 2.26 -6.61 -10.62
C LEU A 35 3.21 -6.57 -11.82
N LYS A 36 4.52 -6.71 -11.57
CA LYS A 36 5.54 -6.80 -12.62
C LYS A 36 5.28 -7.98 -13.57
N SER A 37 4.61 -9.03 -13.09
CA SER A 37 4.26 -10.23 -13.85
C SER A 37 2.86 -10.20 -14.46
N SER A 38 1.85 -9.76 -13.68
CA SER A 38 0.42 -9.85 -14.02
C SER A 38 -0.12 -8.60 -14.75
N LYS A 39 0.55 -7.45 -14.63
CA LYS A 39 0.15 -6.12 -15.16
C LYS A 39 -1.20 -5.57 -14.65
N ASP A 40 -1.85 -6.22 -13.68
CA ASP A 40 -3.11 -5.75 -13.09
C ASP A 40 -2.99 -5.57 -11.57
N ILE A 41 -3.00 -4.31 -11.13
CA ILE A 41 -2.83 -3.94 -9.71
C ILE A 41 -3.96 -4.48 -8.84
N LYS A 42 -5.19 -4.56 -9.36
CA LYS A 42 -6.35 -4.96 -8.54
C LYS A 42 -6.25 -6.43 -8.20
N THR A 43 -5.91 -7.24 -9.19
CA THR A 43 -5.66 -8.67 -9.05
C THR A 43 -4.47 -8.92 -8.13
N SER A 44 -3.37 -8.18 -8.30
CA SER A 44 -2.19 -8.26 -7.43
C SER A 44 -2.56 -7.99 -5.97
N ILE A 45 -3.30 -6.92 -5.70
CA ILE A 45 -3.76 -6.56 -4.34
C ILE A 45 -4.66 -7.66 -3.78
N ILE A 46 -5.66 -8.13 -4.53
CA ILE A 46 -6.60 -9.16 -4.05
C ILE A 46 -5.85 -10.43 -3.66
N TYR A 47 -4.95 -10.90 -4.53
CA TYR A 47 -4.19 -12.12 -4.31
C TYR A 47 -3.31 -12.02 -3.06
N ILE A 48 -2.50 -10.95 -2.95
CA ILE A 48 -1.61 -10.78 -1.81
C ILE A 48 -2.39 -10.50 -0.52
N TYR A 49 -3.46 -9.71 -0.55
CA TYR A 49 -4.29 -9.48 0.64
C TYR A 49 -4.96 -10.76 1.13
N THR A 50 -5.30 -11.67 0.23
CA THR A 50 -5.84 -13.00 0.59
C THR A 50 -4.76 -13.86 1.26
N ASN A 51 -3.51 -13.79 0.81
CA ASN A 51 -2.39 -14.51 1.43
C ASN A 51 -2.04 -13.96 2.83
N HIS A 52 -2.29 -12.67 3.09
CA HIS A 52 -2.05 -12.00 4.37
C HIS A 52 -3.36 -11.66 5.11
N LEU A 53 -4.38 -12.50 4.95
CA LEU A 53 -5.76 -12.20 5.38
C LEU A 53 -5.88 -11.80 6.87
N GLU A 54 -5.13 -12.45 7.76
CA GLU A 54 -5.19 -12.15 9.20
C GLU A 54 -4.71 -10.73 9.51
N GLU A 55 -3.58 -10.32 8.94
CA GLU A 55 -3.01 -8.98 9.13
C GLU A 55 -3.90 -7.92 8.47
N VAL A 56 -4.42 -8.22 7.27
CA VAL A 56 -5.33 -7.33 6.54
C VAL A 56 -6.63 -7.14 7.31
N LYS A 57 -7.23 -8.20 7.85
CA LYS A 57 -8.46 -8.10 8.67
C LYS A 57 -8.24 -7.30 9.94
N LYS A 58 -7.10 -7.49 10.61
CA LYS A 58 -6.77 -6.79 11.85
C LYS A 58 -6.69 -5.27 11.65
N ASN A 59 -6.18 -4.82 10.51
CA ASN A 59 -6.01 -3.41 10.17
C ASN A 59 -6.79 -3.04 8.91
N LYS A 60 -8.06 -3.46 8.80
CA LYS A 60 -8.86 -3.37 7.58
C LYS A 60 -8.88 -1.98 6.94
N GLU A 61 -9.24 -0.95 7.71
CA GLU A 61 -9.35 0.43 7.22
C GLU A 61 -8.01 0.97 6.69
N PHE A 62 -6.91 0.55 7.31
CA PHE A 62 -5.57 0.91 6.88
C PHE A 62 -5.22 0.24 5.53
N TYR A 63 -5.47 -1.05 5.39
CA TYR A 63 -5.18 -1.76 4.14
C TYR A 63 -6.13 -1.38 2.99
N GLU A 64 -7.36 -0.96 3.28
CA GLU A 64 -8.26 -0.34 2.30
C GLU A 64 -7.68 0.99 1.79
N LEU A 65 -7.20 1.85 2.69
CA LEU A 65 -6.52 3.10 2.34
C LEU A 65 -5.24 2.85 1.51
N VAL A 66 -4.42 1.87 1.90
CA VAL A 66 -3.23 1.48 1.15
C VAL A 66 -3.60 1.02 -0.27
N ALA A 67 -4.65 0.20 -0.41
CA ALA A 67 -5.11 -0.27 -1.72
C ALA A 67 -5.62 0.88 -2.60
N GLU A 68 -6.30 1.87 -2.02
CA GLU A 68 -6.74 3.08 -2.71
C GLU A 68 -5.54 3.88 -3.22
N ILE A 69 -4.54 4.12 -2.37
CA ILE A 69 -3.30 4.81 -2.72
C ILE A 69 -2.58 4.06 -3.85
N LEU A 70 -2.37 2.76 -3.72
CA LEU A 70 -1.69 1.96 -4.74
C LEU A 70 -2.39 2.10 -6.08
N GLN A 71 -3.70 1.88 -6.15
CA GLN A 71 -4.47 1.97 -7.39
C GLN A 71 -4.49 3.38 -8.00
N LYS A 72 -4.58 4.42 -7.18
CA LYS A 72 -4.69 5.81 -7.64
C LYS A 72 -3.36 6.36 -8.17
N TYR A 73 -2.24 5.94 -7.60
CA TYR A 73 -0.93 6.55 -7.85
C TYR A 73 0.06 5.67 -8.62
N TYR A 74 -0.11 4.34 -8.67
CA TYR A 74 0.90 3.47 -9.32
C TYR A 74 1.08 3.79 -10.82
N GLN A 75 0.01 4.17 -11.54
CA GLN A 75 0.13 4.56 -12.96
C GLN A 75 0.79 5.92 -13.16
N LYS A 76 0.73 6.80 -12.14
CA LYS A 76 1.24 8.17 -12.24
C LYS A 76 2.73 8.24 -11.94
N ILE A 77 3.18 7.53 -10.90
CA ILE A 77 4.56 7.63 -10.41
C ILE A 77 5.29 6.28 -10.39
N GLY A 78 4.65 5.18 -10.74
CA GLY A 78 5.23 3.83 -10.64
C GLY A 78 5.03 3.19 -9.27
N ILE A 79 4.83 1.87 -9.25
CA ILE A 79 4.54 1.10 -8.02
C ILE A 79 5.67 1.21 -6.99
N GLU A 80 6.93 1.16 -7.44
CA GLU A 80 8.14 1.28 -6.60
C GLU A 80 8.14 2.60 -5.82
N ASN A 81 7.79 3.70 -6.51
CA ASN A 81 7.75 5.03 -5.89
C ASN A 81 6.57 5.18 -4.92
N VAL A 82 5.42 4.57 -5.21
CA VAL A 82 4.29 4.56 -4.27
C VAL A 82 4.65 3.78 -3.01
N ASN A 83 5.25 2.59 -3.17
CA ASN A 83 5.68 1.74 -2.05
C ASN A 83 6.66 2.50 -1.14
N GLN A 84 7.70 3.10 -1.72
CA GLN A 84 8.67 3.90 -0.98
C GLN A 84 8.01 5.08 -0.24
N LEU A 85 7.02 5.73 -0.86
CA LEU A 85 6.34 6.87 -0.27
C LEU A 85 5.45 6.46 0.91
N ILE A 86 4.71 5.35 0.80
CA ILE A 86 3.91 4.78 1.90
C ILE A 86 4.83 4.43 3.08
N LEU A 87 5.92 3.71 2.81
CA LEU A 87 6.87 3.30 3.83
C LEU A 87 7.58 4.49 4.48
N SER A 88 7.96 5.51 3.71
CA SER A 88 8.60 6.72 4.22
C SER A 88 7.68 7.52 5.16
N ILE A 89 6.38 7.59 4.85
CA ILE A 89 5.40 8.28 5.70
C ILE A 89 5.20 7.57 7.04
N LEU A 90 5.24 6.23 7.04
CA LEU A 90 4.96 5.39 8.20
C LEU A 90 6.17 5.07 9.06
N LYS A 91 7.39 5.32 8.55
CA LYS A 91 8.64 5.26 9.30
C LYS A 91 8.76 6.43 10.25
#